data_AF-A0A378MVY9-F1
#
_entry.id   AF-A0A378MVY9-F1
#
_cell.length_a   1.000
_cell.length_b   1.000
_cell.length_c   1.000
_cell.angle_alpha   90.00
_cell.angle_beta   90.00
_cell.angle_gamma   90.00
#
_symmetry.space_group_name_H-M   'P 1'
#
loop_
_entity.id
_entity.type
_entity.pdbx_description
1 polymer ?
#
loop_
_entity_poly.entity_id
_entity_poly.type
_entity_poly.pdbx_seq_one_letter_code
_entity_poly.pdbx_strand_id
1 'polypeptide(L)'
;MQEILNLGFTSVNEFVKAIIVENAKIFCEFSDLKGNHRPIILKASIGIVVLERKFLESGTIYSVVTAYRRTNPHGIQIGTMK
;
A
#
# COMPACT_ATOMS: atom_id res chain seq x y z
N MET A 1 13.38 9.91 0.67
CA MET A 1 14.56 9.00 0.72
C MET A 1 15.17 8.97 2.11
N GLN A 2 15.48 10.14 2.71
CA GLN A 2 16.06 10.23 4.06
C GLN A 2 15.26 9.49 5.15
N GLU A 3 13.94 9.58 5.13
CA GLU A 3 13.06 8.93 6.11
C GLU A 3 13.14 7.38 6.08
N ILE A 4 13.28 6.80 4.88
CA ILE A 4 13.40 5.35 4.68
C ILE A 4 14.75 4.84 5.17
N LEU A 5 15.82 5.61 4.92
CA LEU A 5 17.15 5.31 5.45
C LEU A 5 17.16 5.38 6.98
N ASN A 6 16.47 6.35 7.58
CA ASN A 6 16.33 6.48 9.03
C ASN A 6 15.54 5.34 9.69
N LEU A 7 14.80 4.56 8.89
CA LEU A 7 14.12 3.33 9.32
C LEU A 7 15.00 2.09 9.22
N GLY A 8 16.23 2.21 8.70
CA GLY A 8 17.16 1.11 8.50
C GLY A 8 16.98 0.36 7.18
N PHE A 9 16.12 0.84 6.26
CA PHE A 9 15.98 0.26 4.93
C PHE A 9 17.01 0.83 3.97
N THR A 10 17.56 -0.02 3.11
CA THR A 10 18.56 0.36 2.10
C THR A 10 17.93 0.92 0.82
N SER A 11 16.65 0.63 0.59
CA SER A 11 15.92 1.11 -0.59
C SER A 11 14.41 1.23 -0.37
N VAL A 12 13.74 1.96 -1.28
CA VAL A 12 12.27 2.06 -1.32
C VAL A 12 11.62 0.69 -1.54
N ASN A 13 12.22 -0.17 -2.37
CA ASN A 13 11.71 -1.51 -2.64
C ASN A 13 11.69 -2.36 -1.36
N GLU A 14 12.77 -2.30 -0.58
CA GLU A 14 12.87 -3.00 0.70
C GLU A 14 11.80 -2.53 1.70
N PHE A 15 11.58 -1.21 1.78
CA PHE A 15 10.52 -0.63 2.61
C PHE A 15 9.12 -1.07 2.18
N VAL A 16 8.82 -1.06 0.88
CA VAL A 16 7.54 -1.52 0.33
C VAL A 16 7.31 -3.00 0.64
N LYS A 17 8.32 -3.85 0.45
CA LYS A 17 8.24 -5.29 0.78
C LYS A 17 7.93 -5.53 2.26
N ALA A 18 8.49 -4.70 3.16
CA ALA A 18 8.20 -4.80 4.59
C ALA A 18 6.76 -4.40 4.98
N ILE A 19 6.03 -3.71 4.09
CA ILE A 19 4.62 -3.37 4.28
C ILE A 19 3.71 -4.41 3.62
N ILE A 20 4.10 -4.93 2.45
CA ILE A 20 3.34 -5.95 1.72
C ILE A 20 3.65 -7.32 2.31
N VAL A 21 3.08 -7.57 3.50
CA VAL A 21 3.27 -8.81 4.27
C VAL A 21 1.94 -9.42 4.65
N GLU A 22 1.97 -10.69 5.05
CA GLU A 22 0.81 -11.35 5.64
C GLU A 22 0.25 -10.53 6.80
N ASN A 23 -1.06 -10.49 6.94
CA ASN A 23 -1.79 -9.71 7.93
C ASN A 23 -1.72 -8.18 7.76
N ALA A 24 -1.12 -7.65 6.68
CA ALA A 24 -1.24 -6.23 6.37
C ALA A 24 -2.72 -5.88 6.17
N LYS A 25 -3.16 -4.81 6.85
CA LYS A 25 -4.55 -4.37 6.83
C LYS A 25 -4.84 -3.64 5.54
N ILE A 26 -6.00 -3.91 4.93
CA ILE A 26 -6.43 -3.30 3.68
C ILE A 26 -7.45 -2.21 3.99
N PHE A 27 -7.18 -0.99 3.55
CA PHE A 27 -8.03 0.18 3.73
C PHE A 27 -8.56 0.71 2.40
N CYS A 28 -9.75 1.32 2.45
CA CYS A 28 -10.37 2.03 1.33
C CYS A 28 -10.79 3.44 1.80
N GLU A 29 -10.26 4.47 1.13
CA GLU A 29 -10.50 5.89 1.48
C GLU A 29 -11.70 6.53 0.76
N PHE A 30 -12.33 5.84 -0.19
CA PHE A 30 -13.37 6.45 -1.03
C PHE A 30 -14.78 6.02 -0.61
N SER A 31 -15.61 7.03 -0.30
CA SER A 31 -17.06 6.91 -0.10
C SER A 31 -17.84 6.64 -1.40
N ASP A 32 -17.19 6.75 -2.57
CA ASP A 32 -17.77 6.40 -3.86
C ASP A 32 -17.02 5.23 -4.52
N LEU A 33 -17.78 4.20 -4.85
CA LEU A 33 -17.31 2.91 -5.38
C LEU A 33 -17.27 2.90 -6.93
N LYS A 34 -17.53 4.03 -7.61
CA LYS A 34 -17.62 4.04 -9.07
C LYS A 34 -16.24 4.19 -9.73
N GLY A 35 -15.88 3.21 -10.57
CA GLY A 35 -14.69 3.25 -11.45
C GLY A 35 -13.66 2.14 -11.22
N ASN A 36 -12.78 1.95 -12.23
CA ASN A 36 -11.71 0.93 -12.24
C ASN A 36 -10.37 1.40 -11.63
N HIS A 37 -10.26 2.67 -11.23
CA HIS A 37 -9.04 3.28 -10.66
C HIS A 37 -9.06 3.28 -9.13
N ARG A 38 -9.25 2.11 -8.52
CA ARG A 38 -9.32 2.00 -7.05
C ARG A 38 -7.91 1.81 -6.48
N PRO A 39 -7.35 2.78 -5.75
CA PRO A 39 -6.12 2.53 -5.03
C PRO A 39 -6.42 1.64 -3.81
N ILE A 40 -5.57 0.64 -3.59
CA ILE A 40 -5.57 -0.22 -2.41
C ILE A 40 -4.55 0.34 -1.43
N ILE A 41 -4.98 0.55 -0.19
CA ILE A 41 -4.10 1.02 0.88
C ILE A 41 -3.76 -0.18 1.75
N LEU A 42 -2.49 -0.58 1.75
CA LEU A 42 -2.00 -1.62 2.65
C LEU A 42 -1.28 -0.98 3.82
N LYS A 43 -1.61 -1.43 5.03
CA LYS A 43 -1.05 -0.91 6.28
C LYS A 43 -0.45 -2.04 7.11
N ALA A 44 0.84 -1.89 7.40
CA ALA A 44 1.57 -2.70 8.37
C ALA A 44 1.93 -1.85 9.60
N SER A 45 2.64 -2.43 10.57
CA SER A 45 3.16 -1.69 11.72
C SER A 45 4.19 -0.62 11.31
N ILE A 46 4.96 -0.89 10.25
CA ILE A 46 6.08 -0.07 9.81
C ILE A 46 5.67 1.10 8.90
N GLY A 47 4.50 1.04 8.26
CA GLY A 47 4.03 2.09 7.36
C GLY A 47 2.85 1.69 6.49
N ILE A 48 2.61 2.53 5.48
CA ILE A 48 1.51 2.41 4.52
C ILE A 48 2.07 2.42 3.10
N VAL A 49 1.50 1.59 2.23
CA VAL A 49 1.72 1.65 0.78
C VAL A 49 0.38 1.79 0.07
N VAL A 50 0.35 2.67 -0.94
CA VAL A 50 -0.80 2.89 -1.81
C VAL A 50 -0.50 2.25 -3.15
N LEU A 51 -1.38 1.34 -3.57
CA LEU A 51 -1.24 0.55 -4.79
C LEU A 51 -2.35 0.89 -5.77
N GLU A 52 -2.01 1.15 -7.02
CA GLU A 52 -2.98 1.25 -8.10
C GLU A 52 -3.03 -0.05 -8.90
N ARG A 53 -4.23 -0.62 -9.08
CA ARG A 53 -4.42 -1.78 -9.95
C ARG A 53 -4.31 -1.36 -11.41
N LYS A 54 -3.48 -2.06 -12.19
CA LYS A 54 -3.36 -1.88 -13.64
C LYS A 54 -3.67 -3.20 -14.36
N PHE A 55 -4.38 -3.07 -15.48
CA PHE A 55 -4.67 -4.19 -16.37
C PHE A 55 -3.73 -4.13 -17.56
N LEU A 56 -2.93 -5.18 -17.73
CA LEU A 56 -2.05 -5.41 -18.86
C LEU A 56 -2.53 -6.64 -19.63
N GLU A 57 -2.09 -6.80 -20.88
CA GLU A 57 -2.35 -8.03 -21.64
C GLU A 57 -1.83 -9.28 -20.93
N SER A 58 -0.73 -9.15 -20.19
CA SER A 58 -0.11 -10.21 -19.39
C SER A 58 -0.81 -10.47 -18.05
N GLY A 59 -1.83 -9.70 -17.69
CA GLY A 59 -2.60 -9.87 -16.45
C GLY A 59 -2.74 -8.60 -15.62
N THR A 60 -3.12 -8.79 -14.34
CA THR A 60 -3.27 -7.69 -13.38
C THR A 60 -1.95 -7.46 -12.64
N ILE A 61 -1.48 -6.22 -12.60
CA ILE A 61 -0.39 -5.78 -11.72
C ILE A 61 -0.88 -4.71 -10.75
N TYR A 62 -0.10 -4.49 -9.69
CA TYR A 62 -0.29 -3.37 -8.77
C TYR A 62 0.94 -2.47 -8.81
N SER A 63 0.73 -1.21 -9.17
CA SER A 63 1.77 -0.19 -9.20
C SER A 63 1.82 0.53 -7.86
N VAL A 64 3.01 0.63 -7.26
CA VAL A 64 3.20 1.49 -6.09
C VAL A 64 3.03 2.94 -6.52
N VAL A 65 2.06 3.63 -5.94
CA VAL A 65 1.84 5.07 -6.14
C VAL A 65 2.67 5.86 -5.14
N THR A 66 2.61 5.47 -3.86
CA THR A 66 3.40 6.07 -2.79
C THR A 66 3.56 5.09 -1.62
N ALA A 67 4.60 5.28 -0.82
CA ALA A 67 4.83 4.58 0.44
C ALA A 67 5.40 5.55 1.47
N TYR A 68 4.87 5.52 2.69
CA TYR A 68 5.26 6.47 3.74
C TYR A 68 5.08 5.89 5.15
N ARG A 69 5.81 6.45 6.11
CA ARG A 69 5.71 6.08 7.52
C ARG A 69 4.52 6.83 8.15
N ARG A 70 3.39 6.13 8.31
CA ARG A 70 2.26 6.62 9.10
C ARG A 70 1.54 5.43 9.72
N THR A 71 1.17 5.57 10.99
CA THR A 71 0.50 4.48 11.73
C THR A 71 -1.02 4.56 11.65
N ASN A 72 -1.56 5.73 11.29
CA ASN A 72 -3.00 5.96 11.13
C ASN A 72 -3.36 5.99 9.62
N PRO A 73 -3.91 4.89 9.07
CA PRO A 73 -4.46 4.89 7.72
C PRO A 73 -5.73 5.73 7.70
N HIS A 74 -6.02 6.40 6.58
CA HIS A 74 -7.36 6.96 6.40
C HIS A 74 -8.27 5.89 5.78
N GLY A 75 -9.57 6.10 5.92
CA GLY A 75 -10.59 5.20 5.38
C GLY A 75 -10.96 4.03 6.30
N ILE A 76 -11.79 3.14 5.76
CA ILE A 76 -12.33 1.99 6.49
C ILE A 76 -11.47 0.77 6.19
N GLN A 77 -11.15 -0.03 7.23
CA GLN A 77 -10.51 -1.32 7.02
C GLN A 77 -11.53 -2.26 6.36
N ILE A 78 -11.26 -2.69 5.13
CA ILE A 78 -12.12 -3.56 4.34
C ILE A 78 -11.65 -5.02 4.32
N GLY A 79 -10.46 -5.28 4.86
CA GLY A 79 -9.92 -6.62 4.89
C GLY A 79 -8.50 -6.68 5.45
N THR A 80 -7.91 -7.85 5.26
CA THR A 80 -6.56 -8.18 5.70
C THR A 80 -5.93 -9.05 4.62
N MET A 81 -4.67 -8.78 4.30
CA MET A 81 -3.90 -9.57 3.35
C MET A 81 -3.61 -10.94 3.94
N LYS A 82 -3.91 -11.98 3.16
CA LYS A 82 -3.60 -13.38 3.46
C LYS A 82 -2.45 -13.83 2.58
#